data_AF-A0A4D4N3V6-F1
#
_entry.id   AF-A0A4D4N3V6-F1
#
_cell.length_a   1.000
_cell.length_b   1.000
_cell.length_c   1.000
_cell.angle_alpha   90.00
_cell.angle_beta   90.00
_cell.angle_gamma   90.00
#
_symmetry.space_group_name_H-M   'P 1'
#
loop_
_entity.id
_entity.type
_entity.pdbx_description
1 polymer ?
#
loop_
_entity_poly.entity_id
_entity_poly.type
_entity_poly.pdbx_seq_one_letter_code
_entity_poly.pdbx_strand_id
1 'polypeptide(L)'
;MTVTRVGLVMHGGRAQAGDAARIVRGWCAERGVHCADIDVWRDDTRHSAREEVAAAGNPDLIVTLGGDGTFLRGARLAAENDALVLGVDLGRVGFLTEVPAAAVCEALEAVQEDRITVESRMLLTLRASRRLQVPTGMEALLRYGRGPSCRPAGAYRLCGGR
;
A
#
# COMPACT_ATOMS: atom_id res chain seq x y z
N MET A 1 -7.57 20.64 -5.02
CA MET A 1 -6.09 20.62 -4.98
C MET A 1 -5.55 20.33 -6.38
N THR A 2 -4.38 20.87 -6.76
CA THR A 2 -3.72 20.53 -8.03
C THR A 2 -2.62 19.52 -7.79
N VAL A 3 -2.80 18.28 -8.23
CA VAL A 3 -1.74 17.26 -8.18
C VAL A 3 -0.78 17.53 -9.33
N THR A 4 0.51 17.73 -9.01
CA THR A 4 1.55 18.01 -10.01
C THR A 4 2.58 16.90 -10.13
N ARG A 5 2.74 16.11 -9.06
CA ARG A 5 3.71 15.02 -8.98
C ARG A 5 3.03 13.77 -8.41
N VAL A 6 3.10 12.68 -9.16
CA VAL A 6 2.55 11.37 -8.81
C VAL A 6 3.68 10.37 -8.59
N GLY A 7 3.66 9.68 -7.46
CA GLY A 7 4.56 8.57 -7.15
C GLY A 7 3.83 7.25 -7.33
N LEU A 8 4.39 6.34 -8.11
CA LEU A 8 3.78 5.04 -8.39
C LEU A 8 4.47 3.94 -7.60
N VAL A 9 3.75 3.29 -6.70
CA VAL A 9 4.23 2.14 -5.91
C VAL A 9 3.56 0.88 -6.44
N MET A 10 4.36 -0.05 -6.96
CA MET A 10 3.83 -1.30 -7.51
C MET A 10 4.66 -2.50 -7.05
N HIS A 11 3.99 -3.65 -6.92
CA HIS A 11 4.67 -4.92 -6.69
C HIS A 11 4.81 -5.67 -8.02
N GLY A 12 6.04 -5.80 -8.53
CA GLY A 12 6.36 -6.28 -9.89
C GLY A 12 5.99 -7.73 -10.22
N GLY A 13 5.42 -8.49 -9.28
CA GLY A 13 5.05 -9.90 -9.48
C GLY A 13 3.75 -10.14 -10.26
N ARG A 14 3.04 -9.11 -10.74
CA ARG A 14 1.73 -9.27 -11.41
C ARG A 14 1.64 -8.50 -12.73
N ALA A 15 1.29 -9.19 -13.82
CA ALA A 15 1.08 -8.57 -15.13
C ALA A 15 0.05 -7.42 -15.10
N GLN A 16 -1.06 -7.60 -14.37
CA GLN A 16 -2.08 -6.57 -14.18
C GLN A 16 -1.56 -5.28 -13.53
N ALA A 17 -0.50 -5.36 -12.70
CA ALA A 17 0.10 -4.17 -12.12
C ALA A 17 0.80 -3.32 -13.19
N GLY A 18 1.45 -3.98 -14.16
CA GLY A 18 2.07 -3.30 -15.31
C GLY A 18 1.05 -2.63 -16.23
N ASP A 19 -0.12 -3.25 -16.41
CA ASP A 19 -1.20 -2.69 -17.22
C ASP A 19 -1.80 -1.43 -16.57
N ALA A 20 -2.12 -1.50 -15.27
CA ALA A 20 -2.58 -0.35 -14.51
C ALA A 20 -1.52 0.77 -14.43
N ALA A 21 -0.25 0.42 -14.28
CA ALA A 21 0.86 1.38 -14.31
C ALA A 21 0.94 2.14 -15.63
N ARG A 22 0.77 1.45 -16.77
CA ARG A 22 0.72 2.11 -18.08
C ARG A 22 -0.43 3.08 -18.19
N ILE A 23 -1.61 2.73 -17.67
CA ILE A 23 -2.78 3.61 -17.67
C ILE A 23 -2.49 4.88 -16.85
N VAL A 24 -1.97 4.75 -15.62
CA VAL A 24 -1.65 5.91 -14.77
C VAL A 24 -0.59 6.80 -15.40
N ARG A 25 0.47 6.21 -15.98
CA ARG A 25 1.52 6.97 -16.67
C ARG A 25 0.98 7.70 -17.90
N GLY A 26 0.10 7.07 -18.67
CA GLY A 26 -0.57 7.68 -19.82
C GLY A 26 -1.40 8.90 -19.40
N TRP A 27 -2.24 8.74 -18.37
CA TRP A 27 -3.03 9.83 -17.80
C TRP A 27 -2.16 11.01 -17.34
N CYS A 28 -1.03 10.71 -16.66
CA CYS A 28 -0.09 11.74 -16.22
C CYS A 28 0.55 12.48 -17.41
N ALA A 29 0.97 11.75 -18.44
CA ALA A 29 1.60 12.31 -19.63
C ALA A 29 0.65 13.24 -20.40
N GLU A 30 -0.61 12.85 -20.57
CA GLU A 30 -1.64 13.67 -21.23
C GLU A 30 -1.89 15.01 -20.54
N ARG A 31 -1.70 15.07 -19.23
CA ARG A 31 -1.98 16.24 -18.38
C ARG A 31 -0.73 16.99 -17.93
N GLY A 32 0.45 16.57 -18.37
CA GLY A 32 1.73 17.17 -17.97
C GLY A 32 2.07 16.99 -16.48
N VAL A 33 1.50 15.97 -15.84
CA VAL A 33 1.78 15.61 -14.44
C VAL A 33 3.05 14.78 -14.38
N HIS A 34 4.01 15.14 -13.53
CA HIS A 34 5.24 14.38 -13.36
C HIS A 34 4.93 13.04 -12.69
N CYS A 35 5.34 11.93 -13.28
CA CYS A 35 5.09 10.58 -12.74
C CYS A 35 6.41 9.84 -12.56
N ALA A 36 6.68 9.36 -11.34
CA ALA A 36 7.89 8.62 -11.00
C ALA A 36 7.54 7.28 -10.34
N ASP A 37 8.24 6.21 -10.73
CA ASP A 37 8.12 4.92 -10.09
C ASP A 37 8.93 4.87 -8.80
N ILE A 38 8.34 4.34 -7.73
CA ILE A 38 9.00 4.10 -6.45
C ILE A 38 9.12 2.59 -6.26
N ASP A 39 10.33 2.07 -6.49
CA ASP A 39 10.62 0.67 -6.23
C ASP A 39 10.92 0.46 -4.73
N VAL A 40 9.87 0.04 -4.02
CA VAL A 40 9.92 -0.28 -2.59
C VAL A 40 10.34 -1.73 -2.31
N TRP A 41 10.64 -2.50 -3.36
CA TRP A 41 10.95 -3.93 -3.29
C TRP A 41 12.38 -4.25 -3.69
N ARG A 42 13.09 -3.33 -4.36
CA ARG A 42 14.51 -3.45 -4.62
C ARG A 42 15.34 -3.08 -3.40
N ASP A 43 16.38 -3.88 -3.24
CA ASP A 43 17.53 -3.76 -2.34
C ASP A 43 17.41 -4.34 -0.92
N ASP A 44 18.45 -5.10 -0.56
CA ASP A 44 18.71 -5.63 0.80
C ASP A 44 19.21 -4.50 1.73
N THR A 45 19.56 -3.35 1.15
CA THR A 45 19.83 -2.09 1.81
C THR A 45 18.52 -1.37 2.13
N ARG A 46 18.22 -1.24 3.43
CA ARG A 46 17.03 -0.52 3.91
C ARG A 46 17.15 0.98 3.62
N HIS A 47 16.64 1.45 2.48
CA HIS A 47 16.42 2.87 2.28
C HIS A 47 15.34 3.40 3.24
N SER A 48 15.54 4.61 3.73
CA SER A 48 14.51 5.32 4.49
C SER A 48 13.37 5.73 3.54
N ALA A 49 12.14 5.80 4.06
CA ALA A 49 11.01 6.27 3.24
C ALA A 49 11.27 7.68 2.68
N ARG A 50 11.97 8.52 3.44
CA ARG A 50 12.37 9.86 3.02
C ARG A 50 13.25 9.86 1.77
N GLU A 51 14.21 8.93 1.67
CA GLU A 51 15.06 8.81 0.48
C GLU A 51 14.27 8.31 -0.73
N GLU A 52 13.41 7.31 -0.54
CA GLU A 52 12.53 6.78 -1.60
C GLU A 52 11.62 7.88 -2.18
N VAL A 53 11.02 8.70 -1.31
CA VAL A 53 10.16 9.83 -1.69
C VAL A 53 10.95 10.95 -2.37
N ALA A 54 12.13 11.29 -1.85
CA ALA A 54 12.98 12.32 -2.43
C ALA A 54 13.47 11.94 -3.84
N ALA A 55 13.84 10.67 -4.04
CA ALA A 55 14.25 10.14 -5.34
C ALA A 55 13.11 10.22 -6.39
N ALA A 56 11.86 10.13 -5.94
CA ALA A 56 10.67 10.30 -6.77
C ALA A 56 10.20 11.76 -6.93
N GLY A 57 10.99 12.73 -6.45
CA GLY A 57 10.70 14.15 -6.60
C GLY A 57 9.62 14.67 -5.65
N ASN A 58 9.45 14.05 -4.47
CA ASN A 58 8.46 14.44 -3.45
C ASN A 58 7.03 14.53 -4.03
N PRO A 59 6.43 13.40 -4.43
CA PRO A 59 5.09 13.36 -5.01
C PRO A 59 4.02 13.96 -4.08
N ASP A 60 3.02 14.63 -4.66
CA ASP A 60 1.85 15.15 -3.95
C ASP A 60 0.77 14.05 -3.76
N LEU A 61 0.81 13.03 -4.64
CA LEU A 61 -0.08 11.87 -4.64
C LEU A 61 0.73 10.59 -4.84
N ILE A 62 0.53 9.60 -3.99
CA ILE A 62 1.09 8.26 -4.13
C ILE A 62 -0.02 7.32 -4.59
N VAL A 63 0.14 6.75 -5.78
CA VAL A 63 -0.76 5.73 -6.32
C VAL A 63 -0.14 4.36 -6.06
N THR A 64 -0.86 3.52 -5.34
CA THR A 64 -0.44 2.16 -5.03
C THR A 64 -1.18 1.17 -5.91
N LEU A 65 -0.46 0.30 -6.62
CA LEU A 65 -1.02 -0.71 -7.51
C LEU A 65 -0.80 -2.10 -6.89
N GLY A 66 -1.83 -2.65 -6.26
CA GLY A 66 -1.73 -3.93 -5.57
C GLY A 66 -2.82 -4.14 -4.53
N GLY A 67 -2.50 -4.89 -3.47
CA GLY A 67 -3.41 -5.06 -2.33
C GLY A 67 -2.93 -4.28 -1.10
N ASP A 68 -3.49 -4.61 0.06
CA ASP A 68 -3.20 -3.94 1.33
C ASP A 68 -1.71 -3.82 1.67
N GLY A 69 -0.90 -4.85 1.36
CA GLY A 69 0.55 -4.79 1.59
C GLY A 69 1.25 -3.70 0.76
N THR A 70 0.82 -3.49 -0.49
CA THR A 70 1.31 -2.41 -1.34
C THR A 70 0.80 -1.06 -0.83
N PHE A 71 -0.47 -0.99 -0.45
CA PHE A 71 -1.07 0.20 0.13
C PHE A 71 -0.33 0.67 1.38
N LEU A 72 -0.09 -0.22 2.34
CA LEU A 72 0.63 0.11 3.59
C LEU A 72 2.05 0.62 3.32
N ARG A 73 2.71 0.11 2.28
CA ARG A 73 4.03 0.60 1.88
C ARG A 73 3.94 2.00 1.27
N GLY A 74 2.94 2.27 0.44
CA GLY A 74 2.67 3.63 -0.06
C GLY A 74 2.26 4.60 1.04
N ALA A 75 1.44 4.18 2.00
CA ALA A 75 1.03 4.97 3.16
C ALA A 75 2.24 5.37 4.03
N ARG A 76 3.21 4.48 4.20
CA ARG A 76 4.47 4.82 4.86
C ARG A 76 5.23 5.93 4.12
N LEU A 77 5.25 5.91 2.79
CA LEU A 77 5.93 6.93 1.99
C LEU A 77 5.22 8.28 2.07
N ALA A 78 3.90 8.25 1.92
CA ALA A 78 3.08 9.45 1.99
C ALA A 78 3.18 10.16 3.35
N ALA A 79 3.32 9.40 4.44
CA ALA A 79 3.50 9.96 5.77
C ALA A 79 4.79 10.78 5.92
N GLU A 80 5.82 10.57 5.09
CA GLU A 80 7.08 11.33 5.18
C GLU A 80 7.00 12.71 4.54
N ASN A 81 6.11 12.92 3.56
CA ASN A 81 6.01 14.16 2.81
C ASN A 81 4.58 14.73 2.71
N ASP A 82 3.66 14.24 3.54
CA ASP A 82 2.26 14.66 3.59
C ASP A 82 1.51 14.50 2.25
N ALA A 83 1.90 13.47 1.48
CA ALA A 83 1.23 13.15 0.22
C ALA A 83 -0.12 12.45 0.45
N LEU A 84 -1.03 12.60 -0.50
CA LEU A 84 -2.23 11.77 -0.55
C LEU A 84 -1.89 10.35 -0.98
N VAL A 85 -2.72 9.37 -0.61
CA VAL A 85 -2.58 7.97 -1.06
C VAL A 85 -3.84 7.51 -1.74
N LEU A 86 -3.67 6.94 -2.94
CA LEU A 86 -4.73 6.28 -3.69
C LEU A 86 -4.42 4.78 -3.82
N GLY A 87 -5.32 3.96 -3.27
CA GLY A 87 -5.22 2.49 -3.31
C GLY A 87 -5.94 1.89 -4.50
N VAL A 88 -5.21 1.34 -5.47
CA VAL A 88 -5.78 0.67 -6.65
C VAL A 88 -5.69 -0.85 -6.48
N ASP A 89 -6.85 -1.50 -6.37
CA ASP A 89 -6.97 -2.95 -6.36
C ASP A 89 -6.86 -3.54 -7.77
N LEU A 90 -6.07 -4.60 -7.86
CA LEU A 90 -5.82 -5.41 -9.05
C LEU A 90 -6.54 -6.76 -8.98
N GLY A 91 -7.77 -6.80 -8.44
CA GLY A 91 -8.64 -7.99 -8.49
C GLY A 91 -8.63 -8.89 -7.25
N ARG A 92 -8.14 -8.41 -6.09
CA ARG A 92 -8.45 -9.03 -4.80
C ARG A 92 -8.95 -7.94 -3.87
N VAL A 93 -10.24 -8.01 -3.52
CA VAL A 93 -10.87 -7.17 -2.49
C VAL A 93 -9.93 -7.08 -1.27
N GLY A 94 -9.26 -5.94 -1.17
CA GLY A 94 -8.46 -5.53 -0.03
C GLY A 94 -9.35 -4.78 0.95
N PHE A 95 -8.90 -4.65 2.20
CA PHE A 95 -9.61 -3.83 3.17
C PHE A 95 -9.30 -2.34 2.99
N LEU A 96 -8.12 -2.02 2.44
CA LEU A 96 -7.61 -0.65 2.35
C LEU A 96 -7.61 -0.09 0.92
N THR A 97 -7.62 -0.95 -0.10
CA THR A 97 -7.62 -0.55 -1.51
C THR A 97 -9.05 -0.52 -2.05
N GLU A 98 -9.54 0.67 -2.37
CA GLU A 98 -10.95 0.90 -2.72
C GLU A 98 -11.19 1.06 -4.22
N VAL A 99 -10.19 1.50 -4.98
CA VAL A 99 -10.36 1.83 -6.41
C VAL A 99 -10.02 0.62 -7.28
N PRO A 100 -10.94 0.09 -8.08
CA PRO A 100 -10.59 -0.97 -9.02
C PRO A 100 -9.71 -0.40 -10.15
N ALA A 101 -8.79 -1.21 -10.67
CA ALA A 101 -7.91 -0.82 -11.78
C ALA A 101 -8.64 -0.20 -12.98
N ALA A 102 -9.85 -0.66 -13.28
CA ALA A 102 -10.68 -0.15 -14.38
C ALA A 102 -11.17 1.30 -14.16
N ALA A 103 -11.26 1.76 -12.90
CA ALA A 103 -11.73 3.10 -12.54
C ALA A 103 -10.58 4.05 -12.13
N VAL A 104 -9.32 3.65 -12.32
CA VAL A 104 -8.18 4.46 -11.86
C VAL A 104 -8.12 5.84 -12.52
N CYS A 105 -8.44 5.94 -13.82
CA CYS A 105 -8.47 7.24 -14.51
C CYS A 105 -9.54 8.17 -13.94
N GLU A 106 -10.75 7.66 -13.71
CA GLU A 106 -11.85 8.42 -13.12
C GLU A 106 -11.49 8.90 -11.71
N ALA A 107 -10.85 8.03 -10.91
CA ALA A 107 -10.37 8.41 -9.59
C ALA A 107 -9.31 9.52 -9.65
N LEU A 108 -8.34 9.43 -10.57
CA LEU A 108 -7.33 10.47 -10.79
C LEU A 108 -7.93 11.80 -11.24
N GLU A 109 -8.94 11.76 -12.11
CA GLU A 109 -9.71 12.94 -12.52
C GLU A 109 -10.44 13.56 -11.32
N ALA A 110 -11.10 12.74 -10.50
CA ALA A 110 -11.74 13.22 -9.29
C ALA A 110 -10.74 13.85 -8.31
N VAL A 111 -9.51 13.31 -8.18
CA VAL A 111 -8.46 13.93 -7.36
C VAL A 111 -8.09 15.31 -7.92
N GLN A 112 -7.87 15.39 -9.24
CA GLN A 112 -7.48 16.63 -9.90
C GLN A 112 -8.54 17.73 -9.81
N GLU A 113 -9.82 17.33 -9.81
CA GLU A 113 -10.98 18.21 -9.71
C GLU A 113 -11.41 18.47 -8.27
N ASP A 114 -10.67 17.98 -7.27
CA ASP A 114 -10.98 18.12 -5.84
C ASP A 114 -12.34 17.51 -5.45
N ARG A 115 -12.80 16.49 -6.19
CA ARG A 115 -14.07 15.77 -5.98
C ARG A 115 -13.94 14.51 -5.13
N ILE A 116 -12.81 14.32 -4.45
CA ILE A 116 -12.58 13.19 -3.55
C ILE A 116 -12.84 13.56 -2.09
N THR A 117 -13.20 12.56 -1.29
CA THR A 117 -13.19 12.69 0.16
C THR A 117 -11.84 12.19 0.69
N VAL A 118 -11.10 13.04 1.39
CA VAL A 118 -9.84 12.67 2.02
C VAL A 118 -10.12 12.21 3.44
N GLU A 119 -9.76 10.96 3.76
CA GLU A 119 -9.86 10.42 5.11
C GLU A 119 -8.51 10.42 5.83
N SER A 120 -8.49 10.93 7.05
CA SER A 120 -7.31 10.85 7.92
C SER A 120 -7.29 9.52 8.69
N ARG A 121 -6.17 8.79 8.61
CA ARG A 121 -5.96 7.53 9.34
C ARG A 121 -4.80 7.67 10.31
N MET A 122 -4.96 7.15 11.53
CA MET A 122 -3.91 7.18 12.55
C MET A 122 -2.76 6.22 12.20
N LEU A 123 -1.53 6.68 12.38
CA LEU A 123 -0.32 5.86 12.28
C LEU A 123 0.35 5.74 13.65
N LEU A 124 0.93 4.58 13.94
CA LEU A 124 1.72 4.34 15.14
C LEU A 124 3.20 4.20 14.78
N THR A 125 4.07 4.93 15.48
CA THR A 125 5.52 4.82 15.33
C THR A 125 6.12 4.09 16.51
N LEU A 126 6.80 2.96 16.24
CA LEU A 126 7.57 2.23 17.25
C LEU A 126 9.03 2.70 17.25
N ARG A 127 9.54 3.08 18.42
CA ARG A 127 10.97 3.31 18.65
C ARG A 127 11.47 2.35 19.72
N ALA A 128 12.58 1.66 19.43
CA ALA A 128 13.18 0.73 20.37
C ALA A 128 14.61 1.18 20.70
N SER A 129 14.92 1.29 21.99
CA SER A 129 16.28 1.62 22.48
C SER A 129 17.24 0.44 22.44
N ARG A 130 16.71 -0.77 22.22
CA ARG A 130 17.44 -2.03 22.12
C ARG A 130 16.87 -2.86 20.98
N ARG A 131 17.64 -3.83 20.49
CA ARG A 131 17.17 -4.75 19.45
C ARG A 131 15.91 -5.48 19.95
N LEU A 132 14.86 -5.43 19.15
CA LEU A 132 13.64 -6.21 19.40
C LEU A 132 14.00 -7.69 19.40
N GLN A 133 13.69 -8.36 20.49
CA GLN A 133 13.75 -9.81 20.60
C GLN A 133 12.32 -10.31 20.67
N VAL A 134 12.02 -11.37 19.92
CA VAL A 134 10.75 -12.07 20.06
C VAL A 134 10.85 -12.91 21.34
N PRO A 135 10.04 -12.66 22.38
CA PRO A 135 9.99 -13.48 23.58
C PRO A 135 9.65 -14.93 23.26
N THR A 136 10.30 -15.85 23.96
CA THR A 136 10.09 -17.29 23.82
C THR A 136 8.61 -17.65 23.97
N GLY A 137 8.04 -18.35 22.99
CA GLY A 137 6.65 -18.80 23.02
C GLY A 137 5.66 -17.86 22.33
N MET A 138 6.08 -16.70 21.83
CA MET A 138 5.23 -15.86 20.97
C MET A 138 4.85 -16.56 19.66
N GLU A 139 5.68 -17.46 19.15
CA GLU A 139 5.42 -18.19 17.90
C GLU A 139 4.14 -19.02 17.97
N ALA A 140 3.78 -19.51 19.17
CA ALA A 140 2.52 -20.22 19.40
C ALA A 140 1.28 -19.31 19.29
N LEU A 141 1.46 -18.01 19.56
CA LEU A 141 0.41 -16.97 19.49
C LEU A 141 0.37 -16.30 18.10
N LEU A 142 1.50 -16.21 17.41
CA LEU A 142 1.64 -15.59 16.09
C LEU A 142 1.45 -16.63 14.98
N ARG A 143 0.21 -17.11 14.77
CA ARG A 143 -0.11 -17.93 13.59
C ARG A 143 -0.32 -17.06 12.36
N TYR A 144 0.75 -16.78 11.63
CA TYR A 144 0.68 -16.09 10.33
C TYR A 144 0.96 -17.05 9.16
N GLY A 145 0.12 -16.98 8.14
CA GLY A 145 0.22 -17.76 6.91
C GLY A 145 -1.11 -17.79 6.17
N ARG A 146 -1.09 -17.98 4.84
CA ARG A 146 -2.28 -18.47 4.13
C ARG A 146 -2.47 -19.91 4.57
N GLY A 147 -3.28 -20.12 5.60
CA GLY A 147 -3.78 -21.45 5.90
C GLY A 147 -4.40 -22.06 4.65
N PRO A 148 -4.36 -23.39 4.47
CA PRO A 148 -5.13 -24.03 3.41
C PRO A 148 -6.56 -23.50 3.47
N SER A 149 -7.12 -23.10 2.33
CA SER A 149 -8.54 -22.79 2.19
C SER A 149 -9.35 -23.87 2.91
N CYS A 150 -10.27 -23.50 3.81
CA CYS A 150 -11.29 -24.36 4.48
C CYS A 150 -11.22 -25.86 4.10
N ARG A 151 -10.95 -26.84 4.97
CA ARG A 151 -11.66 -27.34 6.18
C ARG A 151 -10.90 -28.62 6.67
N PRO A 152 -11.15 -29.22 7.87
CA PRO A 152 -12.46 -29.54 8.43
C PRO A 152 -12.74 -28.90 9.80
N ALA A 153 -14.05 -28.87 10.11
CA ALA A 153 -14.58 -28.43 11.40
C ALA A 153 -13.95 -29.24 12.54
N GLY A 154 -13.13 -28.58 13.36
CA GLY A 154 -12.67 -29.15 14.62
C GLY A 154 -13.81 -29.07 15.63
N ALA A 155 -14.30 -30.23 16.10
CA ALA A 155 -15.18 -30.31 17.25
C ALA A 155 -14.32 -30.15 18.52
N TYR A 156 -14.56 -29.09 19.30
CA TYR A 156 -13.92 -28.91 20.60
C TYR A 156 -14.84 -29.45 21.69
N ARG A 157 -14.31 -30.32 22.55
CA ARG A 157 -14.96 -30.74 23.80
C ARG A 157 -14.43 -29.86 24.93
N LEU A 158 -15.29 -29.09 25.56
CA LEU A 158 -14.96 -28.36 26.78
C LEU A 158 -14.99 -29.34 27.96
N CYS A 159 -13.85 -29.53 28.64
CA CYS A 159 -13.81 -30.23 29.92
C CYS A 159 -14.22 -29.25 31.02
N GLY A 160 -15.41 -29.45 31.60
CA GLY A 160 -15.82 -28.79 32.83
C GLY A 160 -15.03 -29.34 34.01
N GLY A 161 -14.39 -28.45 34.76
CA GLY A 161 -13.70 -28.78 36.00
C GLY A 161 -14.67 -29.28 37.07
N ARG A 162 -14.18 -30.24 37.87
CA ARG A 162 -14.57 -30.40 39.27
C ARG A 162 -13.31 -30.25 40.10
#